data_AF-D9QII3-F1
#
_entry.id   AF-D9QII3-F1
#
_cell.length_a   1.000
_cell.length_b   1.000
_cell.length_c   1.000
_cell.angle_alpha   90.00
_cell.angle_beta   90.00
_cell.angle_gamma   90.00
#
_symmetry.space_group_name_H-M   'P 1'
#
loop_
_entity.id
_entity.type
_entity.pdbx_description
1 polymer ?
#
loop_
_entity_poly.entity_id
_entity_poly.type
_entity_poly.pdbx_seq_one_letter_code
_entity_poly.pdbx_strand_id
1 'polypeptide(L)'
;MTAVTPTSTTPLPAAQVSAREQKVAERDRARLAEARSAVETLKANGAGRTGAAAEERKAQARKKVEQLKARLKMMQMSAAANPKALAQIARELKAAIKAYGGAGGSTAGLDAGTPADTPSSGPSVTPEGAASAAGPPGAEAGGESPAPTTDDGSPDEAGTDPSKDGGGADERGATSDPYRRMAEAALARGAEASRRGADQDADRDFLSGVRELAAILKSLARRAVQEAKVNPSLGADADEALKASDGVDRAIAETAGDLGAAGVSILA
;
A
#
# COMPACT_ATOMS: atom_id res chain seq x y z
N MET A 1 -76.02 46.39 26.60
CA MET A 1 -75.23 46.65 25.39
C MET A 1 -73.76 46.58 25.78
N THR A 2 -73.10 45.47 25.46
CA THR A 2 -71.66 45.29 25.66
C THR A 2 -71.14 44.64 24.39
N ALA A 3 -70.36 45.40 23.62
CA ALA A 3 -69.76 44.97 22.37
C ALA A 3 -68.47 44.20 22.68
N VAL A 4 -68.39 42.95 22.23
CA VAL A 4 -67.15 42.17 22.18
C VAL A 4 -66.59 42.32 20.77
N THR A 5 -65.35 42.81 20.68
CA THR A 5 -64.59 42.94 19.43
C THR A 5 -64.04 41.57 19.00
N PRO A 6 -64.12 41.19 17.71
CA PRO A 6 -63.41 40.02 17.22
C PRO A 6 -61.93 40.37 16.95
N THR A 7 -61.04 39.66 17.63
CA THR A 7 -59.61 39.58 17.34
C THR A 7 -59.42 38.97 15.94
N SER A 8 -58.91 39.77 15.00
CA SER A 8 -58.49 39.28 13.69
C SER A 8 -57.16 38.55 13.81
N THR A 9 -57.18 37.22 13.72
CA THR A 9 -55.99 36.41 13.45
C THR A 9 -55.63 36.57 11.98
N THR A 10 -54.66 37.43 11.67
CA THR A 10 -54.09 37.57 10.32
C THR A 10 -53.30 36.32 9.97
N PRO A 11 -53.67 35.54 8.92
CA PRO A 11 -52.83 34.47 8.43
C PRO A 11 -51.59 35.07 7.76
N LEU A 12 -50.39 34.65 8.21
CA LEU A 12 -49.13 35.00 7.57
C LEU A 12 -49.12 34.56 6.10
N PRO A 13 -48.65 35.39 5.16
CA PRO A 13 -48.71 35.10 3.72
C PRO A 13 -47.77 33.95 3.33
N ALA A 14 -48.29 33.00 2.54
CA ALA A 14 -47.59 31.82 2.04
C ALA A 14 -46.23 32.11 1.35
N ALA A 15 -46.04 33.33 0.84
CA ALA A 15 -44.78 33.79 0.26
C ALA A 15 -43.61 33.90 1.27
N GLN A 16 -43.90 34.07 2.57
CA GLN A 16 -42.85 34.08 3.60
C GLN A 16 -42.41 32.68 4.04
N VAL A 17 -43.25 31.66 3.80
CA VAL A 17 -42.93 30.25 4.09
C VAL A 17 -41.96 29.72 3.04
N SER A 18 -42.23 29.95 1.75
CA SER A 18 -41.34 29.54 0.65
C SER A 18 -39.97 30.23 0.68
N ALA A 19 -39.91 31.51 1.08
CA ALA A 19 -38.64 32.23 1.25
C ALA A 19 -37.81 31.71 2.44
N ARG A 20 -38.45 31.19 3.50
CA ARG A 20 -37.76 30.55 4.63
C ARG A 20 -37.24 29.16 4.24
N GLU A 21 -38.03 28.37 3.51
CA GLU A 21 -37.63 27.06 3.00
C GLU A 21 -36.45 27.15 2.02
N GLN A 22 -36.46 28.13 1.10
CA GLN A 22 -35.34 28.37 0.20
C GLN A 22 -34.05 28.72 0.95
N LYS A 23 -34.14 29.57 1.99
CA LYS A 23 -32.98 29.92 2.84
C LYS A 23 -32.45 28.72 3.63
N VAL A 24 -33.30 27.80 4.07
CA VAL A 24 -32.87 26.56 4.74
C VAL A 24 -32.16 25.64 3.74
N ALA A 25 -32.75 25.43 2.56
CA ALA A 25 -32.16 24.62 1.49
C ALA A 25 -30.80 25.16 1.00
N GLU A 26 -30.62 26.49 0.92
CA GLU A 26 -29.32 27.10 0.60
C GLU A 26 -28.28 26.85 1.69
N ARG A 27 -28.67 26.93 2.97
CA ARG A 27 -27.76 26.64 4.09
C ARG A 27 -27.37 25.17 4.15
N ASP A 28 -28.30 24.27 3.85
CA ASP A 28 -28.01 22.83 3.80
C ASP A 28 -27.10 22.48 2.62
N ARG A 29 -27.31 23.12 1.45
CA ARG A 29 -26.39 22.99 0.30
C ARG A 29 -25.00 23.56 0.62
N ALA A 30 -24.92 24.70 1.30
CA ALA A 30 -23.65 25.29 1.72
C ALA A 30 -22.91 24.36 2.71
N ARG A 31 -23.64 23.79 3.69
CA ARG A 31 -23.08 22.81 4.65
C ARG A 31 -22.61 21.54 3.97
N LEU A 32 -23.35 21.03 2.98
CA LEU A 32 -22.92 19.86 2.21
C LEU A 32 -21.69 20.15 1.34
N ALA A 33 -21.60 21.34 0.75
CA ALA A 33 -20.42 21.77 0.00
C ALA A 33 -19.19 21.91 0.92
N GLU A 34 -19.38 22.49 2.11
CA GLU A 34 -18.35 22.63 3.15
C GLU A 34 -17.90 21.28 3.72
N ALA A 35 -18.84 20.36 3.99
CA ALA A 35 -18.50 19.01 4.43
C ALA A 35 -17.72 18.25 3.36
N ARG A 36 -18.09 18.40 2.07
CA ARG A 36 -17.35 17.79 0.95
C ARG A 36 -15.94 18.38 0.81
N SER A 37 -15.78 19.70 0.91
CA SER A 37 -14.45 20.32 0.84
C SER A 37 -13.58 19.98 2.06
N ALA A 38 -14.18 19.81 3.24
CA ALA A 38 -13.49 19.33 4.44
C ALA A 38 -12.99 17.88 4.27
N VAL A 39 -13.82 17.00 3.70
CA VAL A 39 -13.41 15.61 3.40
C VAL A 39 -12.33 15.58 2.32
N GLU A 40 -12.44 16.40 1.29
CA GLU A 40 -11.46 16.47 0.21
C GLU A 40 -10.11 17.02 0.70
N THR A 41 -10.12 18.03 1.56
CA THR A 41 -8.89 18.54 2.20
C THR A 41 -8.28 17.54 3.18
N LEU A 42 -9.09 16.81 3.95
CA LEU A 42 -8.61 15.70 4.79
C LEU A 42 -7.99 14.57 3.95
N LYS A 43 -8.60 14.24 2.81
CA LYS A 43 -8.08 13.22 1.88
C LYS A 43 -6.77 13.68 1.24
N ALA A 44 -6.69 14.94 0.79
CA ALA A 44 -5.48 15.51 0.19
C ALA A 44 -4.32 15.61 1.20
N ASN A 45 -4.59 16.10 2.41
CA ASN A 45 -3.59 16.24 3.47
C ASN A 45 -3.19 14.89 4.09
N GLY A 46 -4.14 13.97 4.20
CA GLY A 46 -3.92 12.61 4.67
C GLY A 46 -3.05 11.81 3.71
N ALA A 47 -3.42 11.74 2.43
CA ALA A 47 -2.73 10.93 1.43
C ALA A 47 -1.25 11.32 1.21
N GLY A 48 -0.95 12.63 1.16
CA GLY A 48 0.43 13.10 0.97
C GLY A 48 1.33 12.82 2.18
N ARG A 49 0.80 12.96 3.41
CA ARG A 49 1.56 12.77 4.64
C ARG A 49 1.71 11.28 5.00
N THR A 50 0.72 10.44 4.68
CA THR A 50 0.80 8.99 4.87
C THR A 50 1.70 8.32 3.85
N GLY A 51 1.70 8.78 2.59
CA GLY A 51 2.58 8.26 1.54
C GLY A 51 4.06 8.45 1.87
N ALA A 52 4.49 9.68 2.16
CA ALA A 52 5.89 9.97 2.51
C ALA A 52 6.35 9.25 3.79
N ALA A 53 5.48 9.16 4.81
CA ALA A 53 5.79 8.42 6.03
C ALA A 53 5.87 6.90 5.81
N ALA A 54 5.06 6.36 4.91
CA ALA A 54 5.10 4.96 4.51
C ALA A 54 6.38 4.63 3.73
N GLU A 55 6.76 5.46 2.76
CA GLU A 55 8.00 5.32 2.00
C GLU A 55 9.24 5.36 2.92
N GLU A 56 9.28 6.29 3.87
CA GLU A 56 10.38 6.38 4.84
C GLU A 56 10.47 5.10 5.70
N ARG A 57 9.33 4.55 6.15
CA ARG A 57 9.31 3.27 6.90
C ARG A 57 9.78 2.10 6.03
N LYS A 58 9.34 2.02 4.77
CA LYS A 58 9.81 1.00 3.82
C LYS A 58 11.33 1.13 3.61
N ALA A 59 11.84 2.34 3.42
CA ALA A 59 13.27 2.61 3.24
C ALA A 59 14.09 2.25 4.48
N GLN A 60 13.63 2.59 5.68
CA GLN A 60 14.29 2.21 6.93
C GLN A 60 14.30 0.70 7.14
N ALA A 61 13.20 0.01 6.81
CA ALA A 61 13.13 -1.45 6.88
C ALA A 61 14.11 -2.11 5.89
N ARG A 62 14.22 -1.61 4.65
CA ARG A 62 15.22 -2.07 3.67
C ARG A 62 16.65 -1.91 4.19
N LYS A 63 17.00 -0.72 4.70
CA LYS A 63 18.31 -0.45 5.31
C LYS A 63 18.62 -1.43 6.46
N LYS A 64 17.64 -1.72 7.32
CA LYS A 64 17.81 -2.71 8.39
C LYS A 64 18.05 -4.11 7.86
N VAL A 65 17.31 -4.55 6.83
CA VAL A 65 17.53 -5.87 6.20
C VAL A 65 18.92 -5.96 5.59
N GLU A 66 19.41 -4.91 4.94
CA GLU A 66 20.78 -4.87 4.40
C GLU A 66 21.85 -4.95 5.49
N GLN A 67 21.67 -4.22 6.60
CA GLN A 67 22.56 -4.31 7.76
C GLN A 67 22.57 -5.73 8.36
N LEU A 68 21.39 -6.36 8.47
CA LEU A 68 21.26 -7.74 8.94
C LEU A 68 21.94 -8.74 7.99
N LYS A 69 21.82 -8.53 6.67
CA LYS A 69 22.52 -9.32 5.65
C LYS A 69 24.03 -9.20 5.80
N ALA A 70 24.56 -7.99 5.99
CA ALA A 70 25.98 -7.76 6.21
C ALA A 70 26.47 -8.45 7.50
N ARG A 71 25.72 -8.32 8.60
CA ARG A 71 26.00 -8.99 9.88
C ARG A 71 26.02 -10.51 9.74
N LEU A 72 25.07 -11.08 9.00
CA LEU A 72 25.01 -12.51 8.74
C LEU A 72 26.20 -12.99 7.90
N LYS A 73 26.59 -12.23 6.86
CA LYS A 73 27.76 -12.55 6.03
C LYS A 73 29.06 -12.52 6.83
N MET A 74 29.25 -11.52 7.68
CA MET A 74 30.41 -11.48 8.58
C MET A 74 30.44 -12.71 9.51
N MET A 75 29.29 -13.12 10.04
CA MET A 75 29.18 -14.30 10.90
C MET A 75 29.52 -15.60 10.16
N GLN A 76 29.12 -15.72 8.89
CA GLN A 76 29.49 -16.85 8.04
C GLN A 76 31.01 -16.90 7.79
N MET A 77 31.63 -15.74 7.56
CA MET A 77 33.07 -15.63 7.35
C MET A 77 33.87 -15.90 8.63
N SER A 78 33.33 -15.57 9.82
CA SER A 78 34.01 -15.79 11.10
C SER A 78 33.92 -17.23 11.64
N ALA A 79 33.32 -18.17 10.89
CA ALA A 79 33.13 -19.59 11.21
C ALA A 79 32.40 -19.93 12.53
N ALA A 80 32.21 -18.97 13.44
CA ALA A 80 31.48 -19.12 14.69
C ALA A 80 30.06 -18.56 14.54
N ALA A 81 29.11 -19.42 14.19
CA ALA A 81 27.69 -19.08 14.21
C ALA A 81 27.18 -19.18 15.65
N ASN A 82 27.16 -18.06 16.39
CA ASN A 82 26.61 -18.04 17.74
C ASN A 82 25.06 -18.16 17.67
N PRO A 83 24.45 -19.20 18.24
CA PRO A 83 23.00 -19.44 18.13
C PRO A 83 22.17 -18.28 18.71
N LYS A 84 22.62 -17.68 19.80
CA LYS A 84 21.94 -16.52 20.41
C LYS A 84 21.93 -15.30 19.49
N ALA A 85 23.02 -15.07 18.77
CA ALA A 85 23.10 -14.00 17.78
C ALA A 85 22.18 -14.28 16.57
N LEU A 86 22.05 -15.54 16.15
CA LEU A 86 21.09 -15.92 15.10
C LEU A 86 19.64 -15.66 15.53
N ALA A 87 19.28 -16.01 16.77
CA ALA A 87 17.96 -15.72 17.32
C ALA A 87 17.66 -14.20 17.35
N GLN A 88 18.64 -13.38 17.72
CA GLN A 88 18.50 -11.93 17.69
C GLN A 88 18.30 -11.39 16.27
N ILE A 89 19.12 -11.82 15.31
CA ILE A 89 18.99 -11.44 13.89
C ILE A 89 17.61 -11.83 13.35
N ALA A 90 17.11 -13.01 13.70
CA ALA A 90 15.76 -13.46 13.29
C ALA A 90 14.66 -12.53 13.81
N ARG A 91 14.75 -12.08 15.06
CA ARG A 91 13.76 -11.15 15.65
C ARG A 91 13.83 -9.77 15.00
N GLU A 92 15.04 -9.26 14.76
CA GLU A 92 15.26 -7.98 14.10
C GLU A 92 14.74 -8.03 12.64
N LEU A 93 14.99 -9.14 11.94
CA LEU A 93 14.49 -9.38 10.59
C LEU A 93 12.95 -9.42 10.58
N LYS A 94 12.35 -10.18 11.49
CA LYS A 94 10.89 -10.22 11.67
C LYS A 94 10.30 -8.83 11.91
N ALA A 95 10.92 -8.04 12.78
CA ALA A 95 10.46 -6.69 13.08
C ALA A 95 10.59 -5.76 11.85
N ALA A 96 11.67 -5.87 11.08
CA ALA A 96 11.85 -5.11 9.85
C ALA A 96 10.80 -5.48 8.78
N ILE A 97 10.49 -6.77 8.63
CA ILE A 97 9.44 -7.25 7.71
C ILE A 97 8.08 -6.71 8.11
N LYS A 98 7.74 -6.77 9.41
CA LYS A 98 6.45 -6.24 9.89
C LYS A 98 6.35 -4.71 9.71
N ALA A 99 7.46 -4.00 9.93
CA ALA A 99 7.52 -2.56 9.66
C ALA A 99 7.37 -2.23 8.16
N TYR A 100 7.90 -3.07 7.28
CA TYR A 100 7.75 -2.95 5.84
C TYR A 100 6.30 -3.21 5.39
N GLY A 101 5.71 -4.32 5.83
CA GLY A 101 4.32 -4.69 5.52
C GLY A 101 3.31 -3.68 6.06
N GLY A 102 3.51 -3.18 7.28
CA GLY A 102 2.66 -2.15 7.88
C GLY A 102 2.73 -0.79 7.18
N ALA A 103 3.77 -0.54 6.37
CA ALA A 103 3.86 0.65 5.54
C ALA A 103 3.23 0.47 4.14
N GLY A 104 2.96 -0.77 3.71
CA GLY A 104 2.45 -1.12 2.38
C GLY A 104 0.95 -0.88 2.13
N GLY A 105 0.20 -0.38 3.13
CA GLY A 105 -1.19 0.03 2.91
C GLY A 105 -2.25 -0.93 3.43
N SER A 106 -2.11 -1.43 4.65
CA SER A 106 -3.29 -1.94 5.37
C SER A 106 -4.08 -0.76 5.95
N THR A 107 -4.95 -0.16 5.15
CA THR A 107 -6.07 0.68 5.65
C THR A 107 -7.26 -0.17 6.09
N ALA A 108 -7.15 -1.51 6.07
CA ALA A 108 -8.14 -2.40 6.67
C ALA A 108 -8.28 -2.20 8.19
N GLY A 109 -7.35 -1.46 8.81
CA GLY A 109 -7.52 -0.84 10.12
C GLY A 109 -7.44 0.68 10.03
N LEU A 110 -8.52 1.34 9.63
CA LEU A 110 -8.81 2.73 10.02
C LEU A 110 -9.15 2.82 11.53
N ASP A 111 -8.50 2.01 12.37
CA ASP A 111 -8.47 2.20 13.81
C ASP A 111 -7.15 2.90 14.14
N ALA A 112 -7.15 4.22 13.93
CA ALA A 112 -6.23 5.10 14.62
C ALA A 112 -6.63 5.11 16.09
N GLY A 113 -6.22 4.08 16.84
CA GLY A 113 -6.61 3.87 18.22
C GLY A 113 -5.58 3.08 19.02
N THR A 114 -4.62 3.81 19.60
CA THR A 114 -3.90 3.46 20.86
C THR A 114 -2.73 2.45 20.75
N PRO A 115 -1.56 2.74 21.36
CA PRO A 115 -0.55 1.72 21.63
C PRO A 115 -1.06 0.80 22.75
N ALA A 116 -1.44 -0.44 22.41
CA ALA A 116 -1.81 -1.45 23.39
C ALA A 116 -0.60 -2.33 23.70
N ASP A 117 0.02 -2.05 24.84
CA ASP A 117 0.69 -3.02 25.67
C ASP A 117 -0.36 -4.02 26.22
N THR A 118 0.10 -5.22 26.59
CA THR A 118 -0.58 -6.39 27.21
C THR A 118 -1.24 -7.49 26.33
N PRO A 119 -0.97 -8.79 26.63
CA PRO A 119 -1.51 -9.95 25.93
C PRO A 119 -2.83 -10.42 26.56
N SER A 120 -3.82 -10.78 25.73
CA SER A 120 -5.03 -11.46 26.18
C SER A 120 -5.24 -12.75 25.39
N SER A 121 -5.18 -13.86 26.13
CA SER A 121 -5.49 -15.22 25.71
C SER A 121 -6.99 -15.41 25.52
N GLY A 122 -7.40 -16.05 24.44
CA GLY A 122 -8.76 -16.56 24.25
C GLY A 122 -8.87 -17.41 22.98
N PRO A 123 -9.46 -18.63 23.03
CA PRO A 123 -9.36 -19.60 21.94
C PRO A 123 -10.34 -19.31 20.80
N SER A 124 -9.82 -19.35 19.56
CA SER A 124 -10.64 -19.38 18.35
C SER A 124 -11.17 -20.79 18.11
N VAL A 125 -12.49 -20.87 18.00
CA VAL A 125 -13.27 -22.03 17.55
C VAL A 125 -13.14 -22.15 16.03
N THR A 126 -12.70 -23.32 15.57
CA THR A 126 -12.78 -23.77 14.17
C THR A 126 -14.23 -24.03 13.76
N PRO A 127 -14.57 -23.82 12.48
CA PRO A 127 -15.43 -24.75 11.78
C PRO A 127 -14.71 -25.35 10.56
N GLU A 128 -14.71 -26.67 10.58
CA GLU A 128 -14.26 -27.59 9.55
C GLU A 128 -15.47 -27.95 8.66
N GLY A 129 -15.25 -28.04 7.34
CA GLY A 129 -16.01 -28.93 6.46
C GLY A 129 -17.12 -28.35 5.59
N ALA A 130 -16.83 -28.16 4.30
CA ALA A 130 -17.69 -28.62 3.20
C ALA A 130 -16.87 -28.74 1.91
N ALA A 131 -16.78 -29.97 1.42
CA ALA A 131 -16.11 -30.36 0.19
C ALA A 131 -16.92 -29.96 -1.06
N SER A 132 -16.24 -29.70 -2.17
CA SER A 132 -16.75 -30.04 -3.50
C SER A 132 -15.58 -30.33 -4.43
N ALA A 133 -15.67 -31.47 -5.10
CA ALA A 133 -14.65 -32.02 -5.99
C ALA A 133 -15.28 -32.40 -7.35
N ALA A 134 -14.40 -32.57 -8.33
CA ALA A 134 -14.57 -33.04 -9.72
C ALA A 134 -14.88 -31.95 -10.77
N GLY A 135 -14.15 -31.81 -11.89
CA GLY A 135 -13.06 -32.63 -12.44
C GLY A 135 -12.38 -31.97 -13.66
N PRO A 136 -11.30 -32.58 -14.23
CA PRO A 136 -10.39 -32.04 -15.26
C PRO A 136 -10.56 -32.76 -16.63
N PRO A 137 -9.62 -32.74 -17.63
CA PRO A 137 -8.58 -31.79 -18.07
C PRO A 137 -8.59 -31.49 -19.61
N GLY A 138 -7.77 -30.54 -20.07
CA GLY A 138 -7.25 -30.42 -21.46
C GLY A 138 -6.34 -29.17 -21.57
N ALA A 139 -5.00 -29.27 -21.70
CA ALA A 139 -4.18 -29.49 -22.92
C ALA A 139 -4.40 -28.36 -23.96
N GLU A 140 -3.46 -27.57 -24.51
CA GLU A 140 -2.00 -27.56 -24.74
C GLU A 140 -1.56 -26.07 -24.89
N ALA A 141 -0.42 -25.58 -24.40
CA ALA A 141 0.91 -25.47 -25.02
C ALA A 141 0.97 -24.93 -26.48
N GLY A 142 1.62 -23.77 -26.65
CA GLY A 142 2.03 -23.12 -27.91
C GLY A 142 1.82 -21.60 -27.79
N GLY A 143 2.78 -20.69 -27.93
CA GLY A 143 4.03 -20.70 -28.67
C GLY A 143 4.07 -19.43 -29.52
N GLU A 144 5.02 -18.54 -29.20
CA GLU A 144 5.51 -17.38 -29.99
C GLU A 144 4.64 -16.12 -30.16
N SER A 145 5.16 -15.03 -29.56
CA SER A 145 4.88 -13.64 -29.89
C SER A 145 6.08 -13.11 -30.70
N PRO A 146 5.89 -12.43 -31.85
CA PRO A 146 6.99 -11.86 -32.61
C PRO A 146 7.44 -10.52 -32.01
N ALA A 147 8.76 -10.31 -31.98
CA ALA A 147 9.39 -9.04 -31.69
C ALA A 147 9.23 -8.04 -32.86
N PRO A 148 9.17 -6.73 -32.60
CA PRO A 148 9.67 -5.73 -33.52
C PRO A 148 11.02 -5.19 -33.04
N THR A 149 12.06 -5.44 -33.83
CA THR A 149 13.30 -4.66 -33.86
C THR A 149 13.06 -3.45 -34.76
N THR A 150 13.17 -2.24 -34.22
CA THR A 150 13.42 -1.05 -35.04
C THR A 150 14.71 -0.43 -34.53
N ASP A 151 15.76 -0.76 -35.27
CA ASP A 151 17.09 -0.17 -35.17
C ASP A 151 17.13 1.17 -35.92
N ASP A 152 18.06 1.96 -35.42
CA ASP A 152 18.52 3.30 -35.72
C ASP A 152 18.58 3.72 -37.21
N GLY A 153 18.37 5.01 -37.47
CA GLY A 153 18.59 5.58 -38.80
C GLY A 153 18.21 7.05 -38.95
N SER A 154 18.82 7.94 -38.16
CA SER A 154 19.02 9.35 -38.56
C SER A 154 20.14 9.42 -39.62
N PRO A 155 20.05 10.31 -40.61
CA PRO A 155 20.66 11.64 -40.40
C PRO A 155 19.89 12.83 -41.02
N ASP A 156 19.98 13.94 -40.28
CA ASP A 156 20.32 15.30 -40.73
C ASP A 156 19.92 15.73 -42.16
N GLU A 157 18.98 16.69 -42.27
CA GLU A 157 19.11 17.74 -43.26
C GLU A 157 18.55 19.08 -42.74
N ALA A 158 19.33 20.11 -43.03
CA ALA A 158 19.22 21.48 -42.57
C ALA A 158 18.29 22.34 -43.43
N GLY A 159 17.86 23.47 -42.85
CA GLY A 159 17.20 24.59 -43.54
C GLY A 159 15.68 24.49 -43.47
N THR A 160 14.92 25.54 -43.12
CA THR A 160 15.14 26.97 -43.35
C THR A 160 14.15 27.73 -42.47
N ASP A 161 14.62 28.68 -41.67
CA ASP A 161 13.80 29.82 -41.21
C ASP A 161 13.85 30.87 -42.33
N PRO A 162 12.71 31.43 -42.77
CA PRO A 162 12.50 32.81 -42.38
C PRO A 162 11.02 33.15 -42.09
N SER A 163 10.85 33.78 -40.93
CA SER A 163 10.15 35.06 -40.77
C SER A 163 8.61 35.11 -40.69
N LYS A 164 8.23 35.70 -39.55
CA LYS A 164 7.31 36.83 -39.38
C LYS A 164 5.79 36.57 -39.32
N ASP A 165 5.34 36.71 -38.07
CA ASP A 165 4.47 37.80 -37.61
C ASP A 165 2.98 37.69 -37.99
N GLY A 166 2.13 37.53 -36.98
CA GLY A 166 0.70 37.71 -37.15
C GLY A 166 -0.17 37.09 -36.05
N GLY A 167 -0.53 37.91 -35.05
CA GLY A 167 -1.71 37.72 -34.21
C GLY A 167 -1.43 36.87 -32.97
N GLY A 168 -1.64 37.35 -31.76
CA GLY A 168 -2.80 38.11 -31.31
C GLY A 168 -3.42 37.32 -30.17
N ALA A 169 -3.50 37.95 -29.01
CA ALA A 169 -4.08 37.49 -27.76
C ALA A 169 -5.12 36.36 -27.84
N ASP A 170 -4.92 35.29 -27.07
CA ASP A 170 -6.00 34.66 -26.30
C ASP A 170 -5.47 33.84 -25.10
N GLU A 171 -4.84 34.53 -24.15
CA GLU A 171 -4.89 34.12 -22.74
C GLU A 171 -6.33 34.33 -22.20
N ARG A 172 -7.28 33.48 -22.65
CA ARG A 172 -8.57 33.19 -21.97
C ARG A 172 -9.47 32.16 -22.68
N GLY A 173 -8.89 31.16 -23.36
CA GLY A 173 -9.66 30.08 -24.01
C GLY A 173 -9.14 28.66 -23.81
N ALA A 174 -8.12 28.44 -22.99
CA ALA A 174 -7.48 27.13 -22.80
C ALA A 174 -8.25 26.19 -21.87
N THR A 175 -9.57 26.08 -22.05
CA THR A 175 -10.38 25.03 -21.40
C THR A 175 -11.48 24.63 -22.36
N SER A 176 -11.41 23.43 -22.94
CA SER A 176 -12.58 22.59 -23.25
C SER A 176 -12.41 21.60 -24.41
N ASP A 177 -11.22 21.40 -25.01
CA ASP A 177 -11.12 20.33 -26.01
C ASP A 177 -11.26 18.96 -25.31
N PRO A 178 -12.39 18.24 -25.48
CA PRO A 178 -12.65 16.99 -24.77
C PRO A 178 -11.65 15.89 -25.17
N TYR A 179 -11.09 15.98 -26.37
CA TYR A 179 -10.08 15.03 -26.85
C TYR A 179 -8.75 15.23 -26.15
N ARG A 180 -8.31 16.47 -25.93
CA ARG A 180 -7.12 16.75 -25.11
C ARG A 180 -7.28 16.27 -23.68
N ARG A 181 -8.44 16.51 -23.07
CA ARG A 181 -8.75 16.03 -21.72
C ARG A 181 -8.75 14.49 -21.63
N MET A 182 -9.26 13.80 -22.66
CA MET A 182 -9.24 12.34 -22.72
C MET A 182 -7.82 11.80 -22.91
N ALA A 183 -7.00 12.43 -23.75
CA ALA A 183 -5.61 12.07 -23.95
C ALA A 183 -4.77 12.28 -22.68
N GLU A 184 -4.91 13.42 -22.00
CA GLU A 184 -4.25 13.69 -20.71
C GLU A 184 -4.70 12.69 -19.62
N ALA A 185 -5.99 12.37 -19.55
CA ALA A 185 -6.49 11.37 -18.61
C ALA A 185 -6.00 9.94 -18.91
N ALA A 186 -5.79 9.60 -20.19
CA ALA A 186 -5.20 8.32 -20.59
C ALA A 186 -3.71 8.26 -20.21
N LEU A 187 -2.95 9.33 -20.45
CA LEU A 187 -1.56 9.45 -20.05
C LEU A 187 -1.39 9.41 -18.52
N ALA A 188 -2.25 10.11 -17.78
CA ALA A 188 -2.25 10.08 -16.32
C ALA A 188 -2.53 8.67 -15.77
N ARG A 189 -3.52 7.96 -16.33
CA ARG A 189 -3.79 6.55 -15.98
C ARG A 189 -2.61 5.63 -16.30
N GLY A 190 -1.95 5.82 -17.45
CA GLY A 190 -0.75 5.06 -17.81
C GLY A 190 0.41 5.29 -16.85
N ALA A 191 0.64 6.54 -16.43
CA ALA A 191 1.66 6.89 -15.45
C ALA A 191 1.35 6.30 -14.06
N GLU A 192 0.09 6.34 -13.62
CA GLU A 192 -0.33 5.72 -12.35
C GLU A 192 -0.20 4.20 -12.35
N ALA A 193 -0.58 3.55 -13.46
CA ALA A 193 -0.40 2.11 -13.63
C ALA A 193 1.07 1.72 -13.59
N SER A 194 1.94 2.52 -14.24
CA SER A 194 3.39 2.30 -14.24
C SER A 194 4.00 2.46 -12.85
N ARG A 195 3.58 3.49 -12.09
CA ARG A 195 4.01 3.70 -10.69
C ARG A 195 3.61 2.52 -9.80
N ARG A 196 2.36 2.07 -9.91
CA ARG A 196 1.88 0.88 -9.17
C ARG A 196 2.65 -0.38 -9.53
N GLY A 197 2.97 -0.57 -10.80
CA GLY A 197 3.82 -1.69 -11.25
C GLY A 197 5.20 -1.65 -10.59
N ALA A 198 5.88 -0.50 -10.64
CA ALA A 198 7.19 -0.33 -10.02
C ALA A 198 7.17 -0.56 -8.49
N ASP A 199 6.11 -0.12 -7.80
CA ASP A 199 5.94 -0.36 -6.36
C ASP A 199 5.75 -1.86 -6.04
N GLN A 200 4.95 -2.56 -6.85
CA GLN A 200 4.74 -4.00 -6.72
C GLN A 200 6.02 -4.79 -6.99
N ASP A 201 6.79 -4.40 -8.01
CA ASP A 201 8.08 -5.00 -8.33
C ASP A 201 9.07 -4.80 -7.17
N ALA A 202 9.15 -3.60 -6.61
CA ALA A 202 10.01 -3.31 -5.47
C ALA A 202 9.60 -4.08 -4.20
N ASP A 203 8.30 -4.29 -3.98
CA ASP A 203 7.78 -5.11 -2.89
C ASP A 203 8.11 -6.61 -3.10
N ARG A 204 8.01 -7.11 -4.33
CA ARG A 204 8.39 -8.48 -4.70
C ARG A 204 9.88 -8.72 -4.50
N ASP A 205 10.73 -7.80 -4.97
CA ASP A 205 12.17 -7.87 -4.85
C ASP A 205 12.60 -7.88 -3.38
N PHE A 206 12.02 -6.99 -2.58
CA PHE A 206 12.24 -6.97 -1.13
C PHE A 206 11.90 -8.32 -0.49
N LEU A 207 10.70 -8.86 -0.75
CA LEU A 207 10.29 -10.15 -0.19
C LEU A 207 11.17 -11.31 -0.66
N SER A 208 11.64 -11.28 -1.91
CA SER A 208 12.54 -12.30 -2.44
C SER A 208 13.88 -12.30 -1.71
N GLY A 209 14.49 -11.12 -1.49
CA GLY A 209 15.74 -10.98 -0.75
C GLY A 209 15.59 -11.36 0.72
N VAL A 210 14.45 -11.04 1.33
CA VAL A 210 14.13 -11.45 2.71
C VAL A 210 13.96 -12.97 2.81
N ARG A 211 13.29 -13.63 1.85
CA ARG A 211 13.16 -15.10 1.82
C ARG A 211 14.51 -15.79 1.70
N GLU A 212 15.39 -15.27 0.84
CA GLU A 212 16.77 -15.76 0.73
C GLU A 212 17.50 -15.64 2.09
N LEU A 213 17.40 -14.48 2.75
CA LEU A 213 18.01 -14.26 4.05
C LEU A 213 17.44 -15.18 5.14
N ALA A 214 16.13 -15.42 5.13
CA ALA A 214 15.45 -16.34 6.05
C ALA A 214 15.91 -17.79 5.82
N ALA A 215 16.06 -18.22 4.58
CA ALA A 215 16.57 -19.56 4.25
C ALA A 215 18.01 -19.75 4.76
N ILE A 216 18.87 -18.75 4.56
CA ILE A 216 20.24 -18.76 5.10
C ILE A 216 20.21 -18.85 6.63
N LEU A 217 19.42 -17.99 7.28
CA LEU A 217 19.30 -17.96 8.74
C LEU A 217 18.81 -19.29 9.32
N LYS A 218 17.81 -19.91 8.68
CA LYS A 218 17.28 -21.22 9.03
C LYS A 218 18.31 -22.32 8.85
N SER A 219 19.12 -22.28 7.79
CA SER A 219 20.20 -23.24 7.59
C SER A 219 21.27 -23.17 8.69
N LEU A 220 21.62 -21.95 9.12
CA LEU A 220 22.56 -21.71 10.23
C LEU A 220 21.98 -22.14 11.58
N ALA A 221 20.70 -21.85 11.83
CA ALA A 221 20.02 -22.30 13.04
C ALA A 221 19.94 -23.84 13.12
N ARG A 222 19.60 -24.51 12.01
CA ARG A 222 19.63 -25.98 11.94
C ARG A 222 21.01 -26.55 12.21
N ARG A 223 22.06 -25.93 11.67
CA ARG A 223 23.44 -26.32 11.97
C ARG A 223 23.75 -26.16 13.45
N ALA A 224 23.37 -25.05 14.07
CA ALA A 224 23.55 -24.83 15.50
C ALA A 224 22.82 -25.90 16.35
N VAL A 225 21.63 -26.34 15.94
CA VAL A 225 20.91 -27.45 16.60
C VAL A 225 21.68 -28.77 16.47
N GLN A 226 22.33 -29.03 15.33
CA GLN A 226 23.19 -30.22 15.20
C GLN A 226 24.45 -30.10 16.07
N GLU A 227 25.06 -28.92 16.16
CA GLU A 227 26.21 -28.66 17.03
C GLU A 227 25.84 -28.78 18.52
N ALA A 228 24.61 -28.41 18.89
CA ALA A 228 24.09 -28.59 20.25
C ALA A 228 23.91 -30.06 20.66
N LYS A 229 23.78 -30.99 19.70
CA LYS A 229 23.81 -32.44 20.01
C LYS A 229 25.17 -32.90 20.49
N VAL A 230 26.24 -32.22 20.05
CA VAL A 230 27.62 -32.49 20.47
C VAL A 230 27.96 -31.66 21.72
N ASN A 231 27.45 -30.42 21.79
CA ASN A 231 27.66 -29.49 22.90
C ASN A 231 26.33 -29.08 23.54
N PRO A 232 25.85 -29.80 24.57
CA PRO A 232 24.51 -29.60 25.13
C PRO A 232 24.29 -28.21 25.77
N SER A 233 25.37 -27.49 26.11
CA SER A 233 25.30 -26.12 26.62
C SER A 233 24.71 -25.12 25.61
N LEU A 234 24.67 -25.46 24.31
CA LEU A 234 24.12 -24.62 23.25
C LEU A 234 22.67 -24.97 22.90
N GLY A 235 22.07 -26.01 23.50
CA GLY A 235 20.76 -26.56 23.12
C GLY A 235 19.63 -25.53 23.14
N ALA A 236 19.44 -24.84 24.26
CA ALA A 236 18.36 -23.86 24.41
C ALA A 236 18.49 -22.70 23.41
N ASP A 237 19.69 -22.17 23.24
CA ASP A 237 19.94 -21.06 22.31
C ASP A 237 19.75 -21.50 20.84
N ALA A 238 20.14 -22.73 20.50
CA ALA A 238 20.00 -23.27 19.14
C ALA A 238 18.53 -23.53 18.78
N ASP A 239 17.74 -24.09 19.71
CA ASP A 239 16.31 -24.29 19.54
C ASP A 239 15.58 -22.94 19.42
N GLU A 240 15.99 -21.95 20.21
CA GLU A 240 15.46 -20.58 20.14
C GLU A 240 15.77 -19.92 18.79
N ALA A 241 16.98 -20.08 18.26
CA ALA A 241 17.35 -19.60 16.93
C ALA A 241 16.49 -20.22 15.84
N LEU A 242 16.23 -21.53 15.92
CA LEU A 242 15.38 -22.23 14.95
C LEU A 242 13.93 -21.72 15.03
N LYS A 243 13.36 -21.64 16.23
CA LYS A 243 12.01 -21.10 16.45
C LYS A 243 11.88 -19.66 15.98
N ALA A 244 12.89 -18.83 16.20
CA ALA A 244 12.90 -17.45 15.75
C ALA A 244 12.97 -17.37 14.21
N SER A 245 13.75 -18.24 13.55
CA SER A 245 13.80 -18.34 12.10
C SER A 245 12.47 -18.77 11.47
N ASP A 246 11.74 -19.72 12.07
CA ASP A 246 10.37 -20.06 11.63
C ASP A 246 9.39 -18.89 11.84
N GLY A 247 9.64 -18.05 12.84
CA GLY A 247 8.90 -16.81 13.05
C GLY A 247 9.09 -15.77 11.94
N VAL A 248 10.25 -15.79 11.26
CA VAL A 248 10.51 -14.96 10.08
C VAL A 248 9.69 -15.47 8.89
N ASP A 249 9.69 -16.78 8.63
CA ASP A 249 8.90 -17.39 7.54
C ASP A 249 7.41 -17.03 7.64
N ARG A 250 6.84 -17.08 8.86
CA ARG A 250 5.45 -16.66 9.09
C ARG A 250 5.22 -15.17 8.80
N ALA A 251 6.15 -14.31 9.23
CA ALA A 251 6.02 -12.87 8.99
C ALA A 251 6.13 -12.50 7.49
N ILE A 252 6.95 -13.24 6.74
CA ILE A 252 7.01 -13.12 5.27
C ILE A 252 5.67 -13.52 4.65
N ALA A 253 5.07 -14.63 5.10
CA ALA A 253 3.78 -15.10 4.58
C ALA A 253 2.64 -14.12 4.88
N GLU A 254 2.57 -13.60 6.11
CA GLU A 254 1.63 -12.55 6.53
C GLU A 254 1.79 -11.30 5.65
N THR A 255 3.03 -10.82 5.51
CA THR A 255 3.32 -9.61 4.72
C THR A 255 3.06 -9.81 3.23
N ALA A 256 3.38 -10.99 2.68
CA ALA A 256 3.09 -11.30 1.28
C ALA A 256 1.58 -11.41 1.02
N GLY A 257 0.82 -11.94 1.98
CA GLY A 257 -0.65 -11.96 1.95
C GLY A 257 -1.22 -10.55 1.97
N ASP A 258 -0.74 -9.69 2.87
CA ASP A 258 -1.20 -8.31 3.01
C ASP A 258 -0.92 -7.48 1.74
N LEU A 259 0.30 -7.58 1.19
CA LEU A 259 0.68 -6.88 -0.04
C LEU A 259 -0.05 -7.41 -1.28
N GLY A 260 -0.33 -8.72 -1.33
CA GLY A 260 -1.10 -9.34 -2.41
C GLY A 260 -2.59 -9.02 -2.36
N ALA A 261 -3.20 -8.98 -1.17
CA ALA A 261 -4.61 -8.67 -0.99
C ALA A 261 -4.91 -7.19 -1.31
N ALA A 262 -4.01 -6.27 -0.96
CA ALA A 262 -4.13 -4.86 -1.29
C ALA A 262 -4.18 -4.59 -2.81
N GLY A 263 -3.55 -5.46 -3.63
CA GLY A 263 -3.59 -5.36 -5.09
C GLY A 263 -4.92 -5.80 -5.73
N VAL A 264 -5.68 -6.69 -5.07
CA VAL A 264 -6.92 -7.26 -5.62
C VAL A 264 -8.16 -6.45 -5.17
N SER A 265 -8.14 -5.86 -3.98
CA SER A 265 -9.30 -5.15 -3.42
C SER A 265 -9.68 -3.81 -4.08
N ILE A 266 -8.92 -3.32 -5.07
CA ILE A 266 -9.25 -2.07 -5.80
C ILE A 266 -10.00 -2.36 -7.12
N LEU A 267 -10.14 -3.63 -7.52
CA LEU A 267 -10.83 -4.02 -8.76
C LEU A 267 -12.31 -4.43 -8.56
N ALA A 268 -12.83 -4.38 -7.32
CA ALA A 268 -14.19 -4.79 -6.97
C ALA A 268 -15.10 -3.58 -6.68
#